data_AF-A0A524I9N7-F1
#
_entry.id   AF-A0A524I9N7-F1
#
_cell.length_a   1.000
_cell.length_b   1.000
_cell.length_c   1.000
_cell.angle_alpha   90.00
_cell.angle_beta   90.00
_cell.angle_gamma   90.00
#
_symmetry.space_group_name_H-M   'P 1'
#
loop_
_entity.id
_entity.type
_entity.pdbx_description
1 polymer ?
#
loop_
_entity_poly.entity_id
_entity_poly.type
_entity_poly.pdbx_seq_one_letter_code
_entity_poly.pdbx_strand_id
1 'polypeptide(L)'
;KKFLWDTLKSGQVIPGYGHAVLRKTDPRYVSQMEFCMKNLPDYPLFKLVNLIYKVAPGVLMEHGKAKNPWPNVDAQSGVIQWYYGVVEYDFYTVLFGIGRALGVLANITWDRALGYAIERPKSVTTDMLEKWAAEGGRKLS
;
A
#
# COMPACT_ATOMS: atom_id res chain seq x y z
N LYS A 1 4.12 -22.35 -2.47
CA LYS A 1 2.99 -22.50 -1.51
C LYS A 1 3.50 -22.72 -0.09
N LYS A 2 4.18 -23.85 0.20
CA LYS A 2 4.70 -24.20 1.55
C LYS A 2 5.39 -23.03 2.28
N PHE A 3 6.38 -22.41 1.63
CA PHE A 3 7.10 -21.26 2.20
C PHE A 3 6.18 -20.11 2.67
N LEU A 4 5.20 -19.71 1.85
CA LEU A 4 4.26 -18.64 2.21
C LEU A 4 3.37 -19.05 3.39
N TRP A 5 2.95 -20.32 3.44
CA TRP A 5 2.14 -20.86 4.53
C TRP A 5 2.92 -20.90 5.85
N ASP A 6 4.17 -21.38 5.81
CA ASP A 6 5.06 -21.44 6.97
C ASP A 6 5.36 -20.01 7.48
N THR A 7 5.57 -19.06 6.56
CA THR A 7 5.75 -17.63 6.89
C THR A 7 4.54 -17.09 7.67
N LEU A 8 3.32 -17.30 7.17
CA LEU A 8 2.11 -16.86 7.86
C LEU A 8 1.91 -17.55 9.22
N LYS A 9 2.20 -18.86 9.31
CA LYS A 9 2.12 -19.61 10.58
C LYS A 9 3.16 -19.17 11.61
N SER A 10 4.30 -18.62 11.16
CA SER A 10 5.30 -18.01 12.05
C SER A 10 4.90 -16.63 12.58
N GLY A 11 3.72 -16.11 12.19
CA GLY A 11 3.23 -14.79 12.59
C GLY A 11 3.72 -13.64 11.70
N GLN A 12 4.47 -13.94 10.64
CA GLN A 12 4.92 -12.95 9.66
C GLN A 12 3.86 -12.67 8.59
N VAL A 13 4.11 -11.66 7.77
CA VAL A 13 3.22 -11.23 6.68
C VAL A 13 3.90 -11.41 5.33
N ILE A 14 3.12 -11.39 4.25
CA ILE A 14 3.65 -11.33 2.88
C ILE A 14 3.68 -9.86 2.44
N PRO A 15 4.87 -9.24 2.26
CA PRO A 15 4.97 -7.83 1.92
C PRO A 15 4.23 -7.48 0.63
N GLY A 16 3.52 -6.35 0.65
CA GLY A 16 2.76 -5.87 -0.50
C GLY A 16 1.39 -6.53 -0.73
N TYR A 17 0.97 -7.48 0.13
CA TYR A 17 -0.34 -8.14 0.09
C TYR A 17 -1.16 -7.85 1.36
N GLY A 18 -2.50 -7.99 1.29
CA GLY A 18 -3.36 -7.94 2.48
C GLY A 18 -3.95 -6.57 2.81
N HIS A 19 -4.32 -5.78 1.80
CA HIS A 19 -4.80 -4.40 2.01
C HIS A 19 -6.22 -4.35 2.61
N ALA A 20 -6.46 -3.42 3.54
CA ALA A 20 -7.77 -3.23 4.17
C ALA A 20 -8.92 -2.80 3.20
N VAL A 21 -8.57 -2.20 2.06
CA VAL A 21 -9.52 -1.48 1.17
C VAL A 21 -9.66 -2.12 -0.20
N LEU A 22 -8.55 -2.52 -0.83
CA LEU A 22 -8.54 -3.01 -2.21
C LEU A 22 -9.17 -4.40 -2.32
N ARG A 23 -10.33 -4.51 -2.97
CA ARG A 23 -11.07 -5.78 -3.15
C ARG A 23 -10.59 -6.65 -4.31
N LYS A 24 -9.67 -6.12 -5.13
CA LYS A 24 -9.06 -6.74 -6.30
C LYS A 24 -7.61 -6.28 -6.42
N THR A 25 -6.85 -6.91 -7.30
CA THR A 25 -5.50 -6.47 -7.67
C THR A 25 -5.48 -4.99 -8.01
N ASP A 26 -4.53 -4.25 -7.41
CA ASP A 26 -4.31 -2.84 -7.70
C ASP A 26 -4.00 -2.66 -9.20
N PRO A 27 -4.72 -1.79 -9.93
CA PRO A 27 -4.41 -1.54 -11.34
C PRO A 27 -2.97 -1.05 -11.55
N ARG A 28 -2.38 -0.35 -10.57
CA ARG A 28 -0.97 0.09 -10.63
C ARG A 28 0.00 -1.07 -10.58
N TYR A 29 -0.33 -2.14 -9.84
CA TYR A 29 0.42 -3.39 -9.86
C TYR A 29 0.31 -4.04 -11.25
N VAL A 30 -0.89 -4.12 -11.81
CA VAL A 30 -1.14 -4.74 -13.12
C VAL A 30 -0.32 -4.06 -14.22
N SER A 31 -0.34 -2.73 -14.30
CA SER A 31 0.43 -1.99 -15.31
C SER A 31 1.94 -2.27 -15.23
N GLN A 32 2.49 -2.39 -14.02
CA GLN A 32 3.91 -2.71 -13.84
C GLN A 32 4.22 -4.19 -14.11
N MET A 33 3.26 -5.09 -13.85
CA MET A 33 3.37 -6.50 -14.22
C MET A 33 3.39 -6.67 -15.73
N GLU A 34 2.50 -5.99 -16.46
CA GLU A 34 2.47 -5.99 -17.93
C GLU A 34 3.78 -5.45 -18.52
N PHE A 35 4.32 -4.37 -17.94
CA PHE A 35 5.63 -3.85 -18.31
C PHE A 35 6.73 -4.91 -18.13
N CYS A 36 6.74 -5.64 -17.01
CA CYS A 36 7.74 -6.68 -16.77
C CYS A 36 7.59 -7.87 -17.72
N MET A 37 6.36 -8.29 -18.01
CA MET A 37 6.09 -9.36 -18.99
C MET A 37 6.62 -9.02 -20.38
N LYS A 38 6.57 -7.74 -20.77
CA LYS A 38 7.06 -7.29 -22.08
C LYS A 38 8.58 -7.13 -22.14
N ASN A 39 9.20 -6.61 -21.06
CA ASN A 39 10.58 -6.11 -21.13
C ASN A 39 11.60 -6.96 -20.35
N LEU A 40 11.17 -7.71 -19.33
CA LEU A 40 12.05 -8.55 -18.52
C LEU A 40 11.39 -9.89 -18.10
N PRO A 41 10.72 -10.62 -19.01
CA PRO A 41 9.98 -11.84 -18.67
C PRO A 41 10.86 -12.94 -18.10
N ASP A 42 12.13 -12.98 -18.52
CA ASP A 42 13.06 -14.04 -18.12
C ASP A 42 13.88 -13.73 -16.88
N TYR A 43 13.80 -12.51 -16.35
CA TYR A 43 14.57 -12.08 -15.19
C TYR A 43 14.18 -12.89 -13.94
N PRO A 44 15.13 -13.55 -13.26
CA PRO A 44 14.83 -14.46 -12.15
C PRO A 44 14.00 -13.82 -11.03
N LEU A 45 14.28 -12.56 -10.67
CA LEU A 45 13.53 -11.87 -9.61
C LEU A 45 12.09 -11.57 -10.05
N PHE A 46 11.85 -11.22 -11.31
CA PHE A 46 10.49 -11.04 -11.82
C PHE A 46 9.72 -12.37 -11.86
N LYS A 47 10.37 -13.46 -12.28
CA LYS A 47 9.77 -14.81 -12.21
C LYS A 47 9.33 -15.15 -10.78
N LEU A 48 10.14 -14.81 -9.78
CA LEU A 48 9.78 -14.99 -8.37
C LEU A 48 8.57 -14.13 -7.96
N VAL A 49 8.57 -12.83 -8.27
CA VAL A 49 7.45 -11.92 -7.95
C VAL A 49 6.15 -12.41 -8.61
N ASN A 50 6.21 -12.80 -9.89
CA ASN A 50 5.07 -13.34 -10.62
C ASN A 50 4.58 -14.69 -10.06
N LEU A 51 5.48 -15.55 -9.58
CA LEU A 51 5.12 -16.79 -8.89
C LEU A 51 4.39 -16.50 -7.57
N ILE A 52 4.86 -15.51 -6.80
CA ILE A 52 4.19 -15.07 -5.57
C ILE A 52 2.79 -14.57 -5.89
N TYR A 53 2.60 -13.77 -6.96
CA TYR A 53 1.28 -13.31 -7.38
C TYR A 53 0.29 -14.43 -7.70
N LYS A 54 0.75 -15.50 -8.34
CA LYS A 54 -0.11 -16.66 -8.65
C LYS A 54 -0.49 -17.49 -7.41
N VAL A 55 0.32 -17.46 -6.36
CA VAL A 55 0.19 -18.38 -5.22
C VAL A 55 -0.31 -17.69 -3.94
N ALA A 56 0.18 -16.49 -3.65
CA ALA A 56 -0.09 -15.77 -2.41
C ALA A 56 -1.58 -15.50 -2.16
N PRO A 57 -2.40 -15.10 -3.15
CA PRO A 57 -3.81 -14.85 -2.90
C PRO A 57 -4.55 -16.08 -2.37
N GLY A 58 -4.30 -17.26 -2.95
CA GLY A 58 -4.89 -18.52 -2.49
C GLY A 58 -4.47 -18.89 -1.07
N VAL A 59 -3.18 -18.74 -0.76
CA VAL A 59 -2.62 -18.98 0.59
C VAL A 59 -3.24 -18.03 1.61
N LEU A 60 -3.37 -16.74 1.28
CA LEU A 60 -3.93 -15.73 2.18
C LEU A 60 -5.42 -15.94 2.45
N MET A 61 -6.19 -16.37 1.45
CA MET A 61 -7.59 -16.77 1.61
C MET A 61 -7.71 -18.01 2.50
N GLU A 62 -6.90 -19.04 2.24
CA GLU A 62 -6.88 -20.29 3.04
C GLU A 62 -6.48 -20.01 4.51
N HIS A 63 -5.58 -19.05 4.75
CA HIS A 63 -5.18 -18.64 6.10
C HIS A 63 -6.27 -17.84 6.84
N GLY A 64 -7.24 -17.26 6.14
CA GLY A 64 -8.46 -16.68 6.73
C GLY A 64 -8.31 -15.33 7.45
N LYS A 65 -7.09 -14.81 7.67
CA LYS A 65 -6.89 -13.49 8.33
C LYS A 65 -6.96 -12.29 7.38
N ALA A 66 -6.63 -12.48 6.10
CA ALA A 66 -6.57 -11.38 5.15
C ALA A 66 -7.97 -11.08 4.57
N LYS A 67 -8.50 -9.88 4.82
CA LYS A 67 -9.79 -9.45 4.26
C LYS A 67 -9.76 -9.36 2.73
N ASN A 68 -8.67 -8.82 2.17
CA ASN A 68 -8.44 -8.79 0.74
C ASN A 68 -7.02 -9.28 0.41
N PRO A 69 -6.86 -10.39 -0.33
CA PRO A 69 -5.59 -11.08 -0.48
C PRO A 69 -4.76 -10.59 -1.68
N TRP A 70 -4.99 -9.37 -2.14
CA TRP A 70 -4.45 -8.85 -3.41
C TRP A 70 -3.25 -7.93 -3.21
N PRO A 71 -2.33 -7.86 -4.19
CA PRO A 71 -1.16 -7.00 -4.09
C PRO A 71 -1.46 -5.54 -4.42
N ASN A 72 -0.57 -4.67 -3.96
CA ASN A 72 -0.49 -3.25 -4.35
C ASN A 72 0.74 -2.95 -5.22
N VAL A 73 0.90 -1.71 -5.67
CA VAL A 73 2.03 -1.25 -6.50
C VAL A 73 3.42 -1.55 -5.90
N ASP A 74 3.55 -1.57 -4.58
CA ASP A 74 4.83 -1.74 -3.89
C ASP A 74 5.35 -3.18 -4.02
N ALA A 75 4.45 -4.15 -4.26
CA ALA A 75 4.80 -5.54 -4.52
C ALA A 75 5.50 -5.77 -5.87
N GLN A 76 5.44 -4.79 -6.79
CA GLN A 76 5.98 -4.91 -8.15
C GLN A 76 7.11 -3.91 -8.43
N SER A 77 6.99 -2.66 -7.99
CA SER A 77 7.87 -1.57 -8.43
C SER A 77 9.37 -1.79 -8.20
N GLY A 78 9.73 -2.45 -7.10
CA GLY A 78 11.13 -2.72 -6.77
C GLY A 78 11.87 -3.58 -7.80
N VAL A 79 11.19 -4.54 -8.45
CA VAL A 79 11.85 -5.41 -9.44
C VAL A 79 12.26 -4.65 -10.69
N ILE A 80 11.48 -3.63 -11.07
CA ILE A 80 11.77 -2.79 -12.23
C ILE A 80 12.99 -1.92 -11.94
N GLN A 81 13.00 -1.23 -10.79
CA GLN A 81 14.10 -0.37 -10.37
C GLN A 81 15.41 -1.16 -10.31
N TRP A 82 15.37 -2.32 -9.65
CA TRP A 82 16.52 -3.20 -9.52
C TRP A 82 17.04 -3.71 -10.86
N TYR A 83 16.16 -4.13 -11.77
CA TYR A 83 16.55 -4.65 -13.08
C TYR A 83 17.31 -3.62 -13.91
N TYR A 84 16.94 -2.34 -13.81
CA TYR A 84 17.60 -1.24 -14.52
C TYR A 84 18.75 -0.58 -13.75
N GLY A 85 19.22 -1.18 -12.65
CA GLY A 85 20.43 -0.76 -11.95
C GLY A 85 20.22 0.27 -10.85
N VAL A 86 18.98 0.59 -10.48
CA VAL A 86 18.68 1.37 -9.27
C VAL A 86 18.51 0.35 -8.13
N VAL A 87 19.59 0.08 -7.39
CA VAL A 87 19.66 -1.01 -6.39
C VAL A 87 19.73 -0.48 -4.96
N GLU A 88 19.84 0.83 -4.78
CA GLU A 88 19.90 1.52 -3.50
C GLU A 88 18.48 1.68 -2.93
N TYR A 89 18.03 0.73 -2.10
CA TYR A 89 16.68 0.74 -1.53
C TYR A 89 16.32 2.05 -0.81
N ASP A 90 17.29 2.66 -0.13
CA ASP A 90 17.07 3.94 0.58
C ASP A 90 16.71 5.09 -0.38
N PHE A 91 17.09 4.98 -1.66
CA PHE A 91 16.76 5.96 -2.69
C PHE A 91 15.34 5.82 -3.25
N TYR A 92 14.67 4.67 -3.05
CA TYR A 92 13.38 4.39 -3.67
C TYR A 92 12.28 5.38 -3.22
N THR A 93 12.38 5.89 -2.00
CA THR A 93 11.42 6.87 -1.48
C THR A 93 11.62 8.25 -2.12
N VAL A 94 12.81 8.58 -2.62
CA VAL A 94 13.04 9.79 -3.42
C VAL A 94 12.26 9.71 -4.73
N LEU A 95 12.32 8.58 -5.42
CA LEU A 95 11.54 8.34 -6.65
C LEU A 95 10.03 8.44 -6.38
N PHE A 96 9.58 7.89 -5.25
CA PHE A 96 8.19 8.02 -4.83
C PHE A 96 7.80 9.50 -4.59
N GLY A 97 8.66 10.26 -3.90
CA GLY A 97 8.46 11.69 -3.66
C GLY A 97 8.31 12.49 -4.96
N ILE A 98 9.16 12.23 -5.94
CA ILE A 98 9.10 12.86 -7.27
C ILE A 98 7.74 12.55 -7.94
N GLY A 99 7.31 11.29 -7.97
CA GLY A 99 6.02 10.92 -8.53
C GLY A 99 4.84 11.54 -7.78
N ARG A 100 4.92 11.64 -6.45
CA ARG A 100 3.87 12.23 -5.60
C ARG A 100 3.75 13.75 -5.77
N ALA A 101 4.86 14.44 -6.07
CA ALA A 101 4.89 15.89 -6.23
C ALA A 101 3.87 16.37 -7.28
N LEU A 102 3.69 15.63 -8.38
CA LEU A 102 2.73 15.99 -9.43
C LEU A 102 1.30 16.16 -8.89
N GLY A 103 0.83 15.21 -8.08
CA GLY A 103 -0.52 15.26 -7.51
C GLY A 103 -0.67 16.28 -6.40
N VAL A 104 0.30 16.34 -5.48
CA VAL A 104 0.24 17.25 -4.32
C VAL A 104 0.37 18.71 -4.75
N LEU A 105 1.25 19.02 -5.70
CA LEU A 105 1.42 20.38 -6.22
C LEU A 105 0.24 20.83 -7.09
N ALA A 106 -0.39 19.91 -7.83
CA ALA A 106 -1.65 20.22 -8.51
C ALA A 106 -2.76 20.56 -7.50
N ASN A 107 -2.89 19.76 -6.43
CA ASN A 107 -3.92 20.00 -5.41
C ASN A 107 -3.69 21.32 -4.66
N ILE A 108 -2.46 21.60 -4.21
CA ILE A 108 -2.18 22.83 -3.46
C ILE A 108 -2.42 24.09 -4.30
N THR A 109 -2.19 24.02 -5.61
CA THR A 109 -2.50 25.11 -6.53
C THR A 109 -4.00 25.42 -6.52
N TRP A 110 -4.84 24.38 -6.60
CA TRP A 110 -6.29 24.52 -6.52
C TRP A 110 -6.78 24.95 -5.13
N ASP A 111 -6.17 24.45 -4.06
CA ASP A 111 -6.51 24.86 -2.70
C ASP A 111 -6.32 26.39 -2.52
N ARG A 112 -5.31 26.98 -3.19
CA ARG A 112 -5.12 28.44 -3.20
C ARG A 112 -6.12 29.14 -4.10
N ALA A 113 -6.35 28.63 -5.31
CA ALA A 113 -7.32 29.21 -6.24
C ALA A 113 -8.76 29.24 -5.66
N LEU A 114 -9.14 28.22 -4.90
CA LEU A 114 -10.45 28.11 -4.25
C LEU A 114 -10.51 28.81 -2.88
N GLY A 115 -9.40 29.37 -2.40
CA GLY A 115 -9.36 30.10 -1.13
C GLY A 115 -9.63 29.22 0.10
N TYR A 116 -9.22 27.95 0.10
CA TYR A 116 -9.40 27.08 1.27
C TYR A 116 -8.70 27.67 2.50
N ALA A 117 -9.45 27.72 3.62
CA ALA A 117 -8.97 28.19 4.91
C ALA A 117 -7.94 27.24 5.53
N ILE A 118 -7.30 27.70 6.61
CA ILE A 118 -6.36 26.88 7.37
C ILE A 118 -7.04 25.63 7.95
N GLU A 119 -6.42 24.46 7.72
CA GLU A 119 -6.83 23.23 8.40
C GLU A 119 -6.45 23.31 9.89
N ARG A 120 -7.46 23.34 10.77
CA ARG A 120 -7.27 23.49 12.23
C ARG A 120 -8.12 22.48 13.02
N PRO A 121 -7.75 21.18 13.02
CA PRO A 121 -8.45 20.19 13.82
C PRO A 121 -8.23 20.46 15.32
N LYS A 122 -9.19 20.06 16.15
CA LYS A 122 -9.09 20.19 17.61
C LYS A 122 -8.52 18.91 18.20
N SER A 123 -7.39 19.01 18.89
CA SER A 123 -6.84 17.92 19.70
C SER A 123 -7.62 17.79 21.02
N VAL A 124 -7.75 16.56 21.50
CA VAL A 124 -8.36 16.21 22.78
C VAL A 124 -7.49 15.14 23.45
N THR A 125 -7.48 15.11 24.78
CA THR A 125 -6.80 14.06 25.57
C THR A 125 -7.77 12.92 25.90
N THR A 126 -7.24 11.79 26.37
CA THR A 126 -8.05 10.67 26.86
C THR A 126 -8.97 11.11 28.00
N ASP A 127 -8.47 11.85 29.00
CA ASP A 127 -9.28 12.35 30.12
C ASP A 127 -10.46 13.21 29.66
N MET A 128 -10.26 14.04 28.62
CA MET A 128 -11.35 14.84 28.04
C MET A 128 -12.41 13.94 27.41
N LEU A 129 -12.00 12.85 26.74
CA LEU A 129 -12.91 11.89 26.13
C LEU A 129 -13.65 11.05 27.18
N GLU A 130 -12.97 10.62 28.25
CA GLU A 130 -13.57 9.87 29.35
C GLU A 130 -14.61 10.72 30.09
N LYS A 131 -14.25 11.97 30.40
CA LYS A 131 -15.18 12.93 30.98
C LYS A 131 -16.39 13.14 30.06
N TRP A 132 -16.16 13.35 28.77
CA TRP A 132 -17.23 13.54 27.80
C TRP A 132 -18.15 12.30 27.71
N ALA A 133 -17.59 11.09 27.73
CA ALA A 133 -18.35 9.85 27.75
C ALA A 133 -19.17 9.69 29.04
N ALA A 134 -18.58 10.00 30.21
CA ALA A 134 -19.26 9.96 31.50
C ALA A 134 -20.41 10.98 31.60
N GLU A 135 -20.28 12.13 30.94
CA GLU A 135 -21.33 13.16 30.86
C GLU A 135 -22.47 12.82 29.88
N GLY A 136 -22.46 11.63 29.28
CA GLY A 136 -23.47 11.14 28.34
C GLY A 136 -23.18 11.46 26.87
N GLY A 137 -21.96 11.88 26.54
CA GLY A 137 -21.51 12.09 25.17
C GLY A 137 -22.18 13.27 24.46
N ARG A 138 -22.43 13.13 23.16
CA ARG A 138 -23.08 14.17 22.34
C ARG A 138 -24.54 14.31 22.77
N LYS A 139 -24.88 15.42 23.42
CA LYS A 139 -26.27 15.81 23.62
C LYS A 139 -26.86 16.21 22.26
N LEU A 140 -27.67 15.33 21.67
CA LEU A 140 -28.44 15.64 20.48
C LEU A 140 -29.53 16.64 20.89
N SER A 141 -29.51 17.83 20.31
CA SER A 141 -30.62 18.80 20.37
C SER A 141 -31.75 18.35 19.47
#